data_AF-A0A2E1I8S7-F1
#
_entry.id   AF-A0A2E1I8S7-F1
#
_cell.length_a   1.000
_cell.length_b   1.000
_cell.length_c   1.000
_cell.angle_alpha   90.00
_cell.angle_beta   90.00
_cell.angle_gamma   90.00
#
_symmetry.space_group_name_H-M   'P 1'
#
loop_
_entity.id
_entity.type
_entity.pdbx_description
1 polymer ?
#
loop_
_entity_poly.entity_id
_entity_poly.type
_entity_poly.pdbx_seq_one_letter_code
_entity_poly.pdbx_strand_id
1 'polypeptide(L)'
;MINQQNKVDELCSLVERAMDAAMGEGRFLMKVYPLLEAQKFTRREVTEFIESSTAASVSEMCLELEGYIKGGDPYLRESFGHIPKPQARKIHKYLYALLEDAWKYEQTRRPGRKKKSK
;
A
#
# COMPACT_ATOMS: atom_id res chain seq x y z
N MET A 1 0.69 30.56 11.21
CA MET A 1 -0.16 29.96 10.15
C MET A 1 -0.20 28.48 10.44
N ILE A 2 -1.34 27.97 10.92
CA ILE A 2 -1.46 26.59 11.40
C ILE A 2 -1.57 25.67 10.17
N ASN A 3 -0.70 24.66 10.12
CA ASN A 3 -0.63 23.60 9.12
C ASN A 3 -2.03 23.10 8.73
N GLN A 4 -2.45 23.33 7.48
CA GLN A 4 -3.32 22.37 6.81
C GLN A 4 -2.40 21.34 6.16
N GLN A 5 -2.25 20.20 6.81
CA GLN A 5 -1.55 19.06 6.22
C GLN A 5 -2.42 18.56 5.05
N ASN A 6 -1.80 18.36 3.87
CA ASN A 6 -2.46 17.77 2.72
C ASN A 6 -2.84 16.32 3.07
N LYS A 7 -4.10 15.92 2.85
CA LYS A 7 -4.59 14.55 3.13
C LYS A 7 -3.77 13.48 2.42
N VAL A 8 -3.26 13.79 1.22
CA VAL A 8 -2.41 12.89 0.45
C VAL A 8 -1.09 12.67 1.19
N ASP A 9 -0.44 13.73 1.67
CA ASP A 9 0.81 13.64 2.43
C ASP A 9 0.62 12.85 3.74
N GLU A 10 -0.52 13.02 4.42
CA GLU A 10 -0.86 12.22 5.60
C GLU A 10 -1.01 10.74 5.26
N LEU A 11 -1.71 10.43 4.17
CA LEU A 11 -1.88 9.06 3.71
C LEU A 11 -0.53 8.43 3.36
N CYS A 12 0.34 9.14 2.64
CA CYS A 12 1.70 8.70 2.34
C CYS A 12 2.47 8.40 3.63
N SER A 13 2.48 9.33 4.58
CA SER A 13 3.15 9.17 5.88
C SER A 13 2.63 7.97 6.68
N LEU A 14 1.33 7.71 6.63
CA LEU A 14 0.72 6.56 7.29
C LEU A 14 1.08 5.24 6.61
N VAL A 15 1.12 5.21 5.28
CA VAL A 15 1.50 4.04 4.50
C VAL A 15 2.98 3.71 4.67
N GLU A 16 3.87 4.70 4.69
CA GLU A 16 5.30 4.51 4.99
C GLU A 16 5.50 3.88 6.37
N ARG A 17 4.87 4.45 7.40
CA ARG A 17 4.91 3.88 8.76
C ARG A 17 4.34 2.46 8.82
N ALA A 18 3.27 2.20 8.07
CA ALA A 18 2.67 0.88 7.98
C ALA A 18 3.59 -0.13 7.28
N MET A 19 4.34 0.30 6.27
CA MET A 19 5.34 -0.51 5.58
C MET A 19 6.52 -0.82 6.51
N ASP A 20 7.07 0.19 7.18
CA ASP A 20 8.17 0.02 8.14
C ASP A 20 7.79 -0.93 9.28
N ALA A 21 6.59 -0.76 9.85
CA ALA A 21 6.10 -1.64 10.91
C ALA A 21 5.86 -3.08 10.42
N ALA A 22 5.41 -3.26 9.18
CA ALA A 22 5.22 -4.58 8.59
C ALA A 22 6.57 -5.28 8.35
N MET A 23 7.58 -4.54 7.88
CA MET A 23 8.92 -5.07 7.59
C MET A 23 9.73 -5.32 8.86
N GLY A 24 9.80 -4.36 9.76
CA GLY A 24 10.62 -4.42 10.98
C GLY A 24 9.99 -5.24 12.10
N GLU A 25 8.69 -5.11 12.32
CA GLU A 25 8.00 -5.70 13.48
C GLU A 25 6.98 -6.80 13.10
N GLY A 26 6.68 -6.98 11.81
CA GLY A 26 5.61 -7.88 11.37
C GLY A 26 4.21 -7.40 11.75
N ARG A 27 4.03 -6.11 12.04
CA ARG A 27 2.73 -5.52 12.45
C ARG A 27 1.99 -4.91 11.27
N PHE A 28 0.69 -5.14 11.20
CA PHE A 28 -0.19 -4.65 10.13
C PHE A 28 -1.13 -3.59 10.70
N LEU A 29 -0.75 -2.32 10.53
CA LEU A 29 -1.35 -1.20 11.27
C LEU A 29 -2.70 -0.74 10.74
N MET A 30 -2.97 -0.88 9.43
CA MET A 30 -4.14 -0.25 8.82
C MET A 30 -4.63 -0.95 7.56
N LYS A 31 -5.82 -0.55 7.11
CA LYS A 31 -6.33 -0.80 5.76
C LYS A 31 -6.58 0.53 5.09
N VAL A 32 -6.23 0.67 3.82
CA VAL A 32 -6.34 1.96 3.12
C VAL A 32 -7.80 2.26 2.81
N TYR A 33 -8.59 1.28 2.36
CA TYR A 33 -9.96 1.54 1.90
C TYR A 33 -10.87 2.16 2.97
N PRO A 34 -10.95 1.62 4.21
CA PRO A 34 -11.79 2.22 5.26
C PRO A 34 -11.33 3.62 5.66
N LEU A 35 -10.02 3.89 5.59
CA LEU A 35 -9.47 5.21 5.89
C LEU A 35 -9.89 6.22 4.81
N LEU A 36 -9.76 5.85 3.53
CA LEU A 36 -10.19 6.69 2.41
C LEU A 36 -11.69 7.02 2.49
N GLU A 37 -12.53 6.05 2.86
CA GLU A 37 -13.96 6.26 3.09
C GLU A 37 -14.24 7.20 4.26
N ALA A 38 -13.61 6.97 5.41
CA ALA A 38 -13.81 7.78 6.61
C ALA A 38 -13.41 9.25 6.41
N GLN A 39 -12.29 9.48 5.73
CA GLN A 39 -11.76 10.83 5.45
C GLN A 39 -12.33 11.46 4.18
N LYS A 40 -13.22 10.73 3.48
CA LYS A 40 -13.93 11.16 2.27
C LYS A 40 -12.97 11.63 1.17
N PHE A 41 -11.95 10.84 0.86
CA PHE A 41 -11.05 11.16 -0.23
C PHE A 41 -11.79 11.27 -1.56
N THR A 42 -11.41 12.25 -2.36
CA THR A 42 -11.84 12.43 -3.74
C THR A 42 -11.03 11.52 -4.66
N ARG A 43 -11.56 11.27 -5.87
CA ARG A 43 -10.83 10.51 -6.89
C ARG A 43 -9.44 11.10 -7.16
N ARG A 44 -9.35 12.43 -7.29
CA ARG A 44 -8.10 13.13 -7.60
C ARG A 44 -7.05 12.92 -6.51
N GLU A 45 -7.42 13.06 -5.24
CA GLU A 45 -6.49 12.83 -4.11
C GLU A 45 -5.99 11.38 -4.08
N VAL A 46 -6.86 10.40 -4.37
CA VAL A 46 -6.43 9.00 -4.43
C VAL A 46 -5.56 8.71 -5.64
N THR A 47 -5.84 9.32 -6.80
CA THR A 47 -4.95 9.25 -7.97
C THR A 47 -3.58 9.84 -7.65
N GLU A 48 -3.52 10.98 -6.96
CA GLU A 48 -2.28 11.60 -6.51
C GLU A 48 -1.48 10.68 -5.57
N PHE A 49 -2.15 9.99 -4.64
CA PHE A 49 -1.51 8.96 -3.82
C PHE A 49 -0.99 7.78 -4.67
N ILE A 50 -1.79 7.28 -5.61
CA ILE A 50 -1.39 6.14 -6.47
C ILE A 50 -0.15 6.48 -7.32
N GLU A 51 -0.03 7.74 -7.75
CA GLU A 51 1.10 8.25 -8.54
C GLU A 51 2.28 8.74 -7.67
N SER A 52 2.16 8.66 -6.35
CA SER A 52 3.20 9.12 -5.41
C SER A 52 4.41 8.19 -5.36
N SER A 53 5.54 8.73 -4.91
CA SER A 53 6.75 7.95 -4.62
C SER A 53 6.50 6.89 -3.55
N THR A 54 5.65 7.17 -2.56
CA THR A 54 5.29 6.21 -1.52
C THR A 54 4.61 4.98 -2.10
N ALA A 55 3.64 5.15 -2.99
CA ALA A 55 2.98 4.03 -3.67
C ALA A 55 3.96 3.24 -4.56
N ALA A 56 4.88 3.94 -5.23
CA ALA A 56 5.95 3.30 -6.00
C ALA A 56 6.86 2.45 -5.11
N SER A 57 7.34 2.97 -3.98
CA SER A 57 8.19 2.21 -3.04
C SER A 57 7.49 0.99 -2.45
N VAL A 58 6.19 1.09 -2.13
CA VAL A 58 5.40 -0.08 -1.69
C VAL A 58 5.29 -1.12 -2.80
N SER A 59 5.11 -0.68 -4.06
CA SER A 59 5.05 -1.57 -5.22
C SER A 59 6.40 -2.27 -5.45
N GLU A 60 7.51 -1.54 -5.38
CA GLU A 60 8.87 -2.10 -5.50
C GLU A 60 9.13 -3.13 -4.41
N MET A 61 8.79 -2.82 -3.15
CA MET A 61 8.92 -3.75 -2.03
C MET A 61 8.08 -5.02 -2.23
N CYS A 62 6.89 -4.92 -2.85
CA CYS A 62 6.10 -6.10 -3.19
C CYS A 62 6.85 -6.99 -4.21
N LEU A 63 7.43 -6.41 -5.25
CA LEU A 63 8.18 -7.15 -6.28
C LEU A 63 9.43 -7.83 -5.67
N GLU A 64 10.15 -7.14 -4.80
CA GLU A 64 11.32 -7.70 -4.11
C GLU A 64 10.93 -8.87 -3.19
N LEU A 65 9.85 -8.71 -2.41
CA LEU A 65 9.34 -9.79 -1.55
C LEU A 65 8.86 -10.99 -2.38
N GLU A 66 8.19 -10.76 -3.51
CA GLU A 66 7.78 -11.84 -4.42
C GLU A 66 9.00 -12.59 -4.97
N GLY A 67 10.03 -11.87 -5.41
CA GLY A 67 11.30 -12.43 -5.86
C GLY A 67 11.98 -13.25 -4.75
N TYR A 68 12.02 -12.74 -3.52
CA TYR A 68 12.57 -13.43 -2.37
C TYR A 68 11.79 -14.72 -2.03
N ILE A 69 10.45 -14.65 -2.04
CA ILE A 69 9.58 -15.79 -1.77
C ILE A 69 9.82 -16.90 -2.81
N LYS A 70 9.86 -16.53 -4.09
CA LYS A 70 10.17 -17.44 -5.21
C LYS A 70 11.57 -18.04 -5.03
N GLY A 71 12.54 -17.22 -4.64
CA GLY A 71 13.94 -17.59 -4.48
C GLY A 71 14.68 -17.68 -5.82
N GLY A 72 15.98 -17.96 -5.75
CA GLY A 72 16.87 -18.03 -6.93
C GLY A 72 17.74 -16.79 -7.11
N ASP A 73 17.42 -15.68 -6.44
CA ASP A 73 18.25 -14.47 -6.41
C ASP A 73 19.09 -14.43 -5.11
N PRO A 74 20.43 -14.51 -5.19
CA PRO A 74 21.32 -14.38 -4.04
C PRO A 74 21.21 -13.04 -3.32
N TYR A 75 20.99 -11.94 -4.04
CA TYR A 75 20.90 -10.59 -3.45
C TYR A 75 19.66 -10.47 -2.58
N LEU A 76 18.51 -10.94 -3.07
CA LEU A 76 17.26 -10.94 -2.27
C LEU A 76 17.38 -11.85 -1.05
N ARG A 77 18.13 -12.95 -1.14
CA ARG A 77 18.39 -13.82 0.00
C ARG A 77 19.26 -13.13 1.05
N GLU A 78 20.25 -12.35 0.64
CA GLU A 78 21.08 -11.56 1.56
C GLU A 78 20.23 -10.47 2.23
N SER A 79 19.47 -9.71 1.44
CA SER A 79 18.62 -8.62 1.94
C SER A 79 17.53 -9.09 2.90
N PHE A 80 16.79 -10.16 2.54
CA PHE A 80 15.59 -10.59 3.28
C PHE A 80 15.73 -11.91 4.03
N GLY A 81 16.92 -12.53 4.04
CA GLY A 81 17.15 -13.84 4.63
C GLY A 81 16.82 -13.96 6.12
N HIS A 82 16.83 -12.83 6.83
CA HIS A 82 16.41 -12.72 8.22
C HIS A 82 14.89 -12.83 8.42
N ILE A 83 14.09 -12.64 7.35
CA ILE A 83 12.63 -12.77 7.35
C ILE A 83 12.26 -14.16 6.83
N PRO A 84 11.63 -15.04 7.64
CA PRO A 84 11.16 -16.33 7.16
C PRO A 84 10.16 -16.17 6.00
N LYS A 85 10.25 -17.03 4.96
CA LYS A 85 9.34 -16.98 3.81
C LYS A 85 7.83 -16.93 4.16
N PRO A 86 7.33 -17.65 5.19
CA PRO A 86 5.94 -17.51 5.61
C PRO A 86 5.57 -16.11 6.08
N GLN A 87 6.50 -15.41 6.75
CA GLN A 87 6.31 -14.02 7.17
C GLN A 87 6.39 -13.07 5.98
N ALA A 88 7.37 -13.24 5.08
CA ALA A 88 7.46 -12.47 3.84
C ALA A 88 6.17 -12.54 3.02
N ARG A 89 5.53 -13.72 2.91
CA ARG A 89 4.21 -13.88 2.26
C ARG A 89 3.11 -13.04 2.92
N LYS A 90 3.08 -12.96 4.25
CA LYS A 90 2.09 -12.16 4.98
C LYS A 90 2.32 -10.66 4.74
N ILE A 91 3.57 -10.22 4.79
CA ILE A 91 3.96 -8.83 4.54
C ILE A 91 3.62 -8.44 3.10
N HIS A 92 4.02 -9.23 2.11
CA HIS A 92 3.68 -9.01 0.71
C HIS A 92 2.17 -8.86 0.52
N LYS A 93 1.38 -9.80 1.07
CA LYS A 93 -0.09 -9.75 0.97
C LYS A 93 -0.66 -8.46 1.59
N TYR A 94 -0.09 -8.01 2.71
CA TYR A 94 -0.49 -6.79 3.37
C TYR A 94 -0.18 -5.55 2.53
N LEU A 95 1.06 -5.40 2.07
CA LEU A 95 1.50 -4.25 1.26
C LEU A 95 0.71 -4.18 -0.06
N TYR A 96 0.53 -5.31 -0.74
CA TYR A 96 -0.29 -5.38 -1.94
C TYR A 96 -1.74 -4.93 -1.67
N ALA A 97 -2.32 -5.33 -0.53
CA ALA A 97 -3.67 -4.92 -0.17
C ALA A 97 -3.80 -3.40 0.07
N LEU A 98 -2.74 -2.71 0.54
CA LEU A 98 -2.76 -1.25 0.68
C LEU A 98 -2.93 -0.56 -0.68
N LEU A 99 -2.19 -1.02 -1.70
CA LEU A 99 -2.29 -0.50 -3.07
C LEU A 99 -3.60 -0.89 -3.73
N GLU A 100 -4.01 -2.15 -3.57
CA GLU A 100 -5.25 -2.68 -4.14
C GLU A 100 -6.47 -1.93 -3.61
N ASP A 101 -6.50 -1.62 -2.31
CA ASP A 101 -7.52 -0.79 -1.67
C ASP A 101 -7.62 0.60 -2.29
N ALA A 102 -6.47 1.27 -2.52
CA ALA A 102 -6.43 2.58 -3.18
C ALA A 102 -6.98 2.52 -4.61
N TRP A 103 -6.55 1.53 -5.40
CA TRP A 103 -7.04 1.33 -6.76
C TRP A 103 -8.54 1.03 -6.81
N LYS A 104 -9.04 0.16 -5.93
CA LYS A 104 -10.47 -0.13 -5.80
C LYS A 104 -11.26 1.14 -5.47
N TYR A 105 -10.76 1.93 -4.52
CA TYR A 105 -11.42 3.18 -4.14
C TYR A 105 -11.46 4.18 -5.31
N GLU A 106 -10.34 4.42 -6.00
CA GLU A 106 -10.27 5.28 -7.21
C GLU A 106 -11.32 4.86 -8.24
N GLN A 107 -11.39 3.55 -8.54
CA GLN A 107 -12.31 3.01 -9.54
C GLN A 107 -13.77 3.22 -9.15
N THR A 108 -14.13 3.04 -7.88
CA THR A 108 -15.51 3.23 -7.40
C THR A 108 -15.97 4.69 -7.45
N ARG A 109 -15.03 5.65 -7.54
CA ARG A 109 -15.27 7.10 -7.65
C ARG A 109 -15.22 7.62 -9.08
N ARG A 110 -14.99 6.77 -10.09
CA ARG A 110 -15.00 7.18 -11.50
C ARG A 110 -16.39 7.72 -11.90
N PRO A 111 -16.47 8.90 -12.53
CA PRO A 111 -17.74 9.42 -13.02
C PRO A 111 -18.28 8.52 -14.14
N GLY A 112 -19.46 7.94 -13.92
CA GLY A 112 -20.12 7.02 -14.86
C GLY A 112 -21.24 6.22 -14.21
N ARG A 113 -22.20 5.74 -15.00
CA ARG A 113 -23.32 4.93 -14.51
C ARG A 113 -22.79 3.61 -13.94
N LYS A 114 -22.86 3.41 -12.62
CA LYS A 114 -22.62 2.10 -12.01
C LYS A 114 -23.56 1.08 -12.66
N LYS A 115 -23.04 -0.03 -13.18
CA LYS A 115 -23.87 -1.10 -13.74
C LYS A 115 -24.80 -1.57 -12.61
N LYS A 116 -26.11 -1.52 -12.85
CA LYS A 116 -27.09 -2.13 -11.92
C LYS A 116 -26.71 -3.60 -11.79
N SER A 117 -26.48 -4.06 -10.56
CA SER A 117 -26.46 -5.50 -10.28
C SER A 117 -27.78 -6.09 -10.75
N LYS A 118 -27.72 -7.18 -11.52
CA LYS A 118 -28.88 -7.89 -12.05
C LYS A 118 -29.53 -8.71 -10.93
#